data_AF-A0A818CB34-F1
#
_entry.id   AF-A0A818CB34-F1
#
_cell.length_a   1.000
_cell.length_b   1.000
_cell.length_c   1.000
_cell.angle_alpha   90.00
_cell.angle_beta   90.00
_cell.angle_gamma   90.00
#
_symmetry.space_group_name_H-M   'P 1'
#
loop_
_entity.id
_entity.type
_entity.pdbx_description
1 polymer ?
#
loop_
_entity_poly.entity_id
_entity_poly.type
_entity_poly.pdbx_seq_one_letter_code
_entity_poly.pdbx_strand_id
1 'polypeptide(L)'
;FCKYFEYRMRNLNSLCVMCGKRTFDSSDKKASKPTICDDYECFSNAMDSKFRNDPLPPSIFSIEIADFLLLLVNAAIHSTRHALILDPYPKLINPYNTSTTLLDQDGNKEKNIEELKKIINGMMAMGSITQYEAAKISLRSMIELKHPWGFSFFHWLMGTNRYHFSLIPENYRIKNVDTKYQYFIKHEDIVKHVNFKKLRAEKGSIFAFHGSPQENWHSILRSGLQIGKGGYLINGAAYGAGIYVSPSFAFSSSYTRSHYLYNHRDSYSNPSDFNSEVSLR
;
A
#
# COMPACT_ATOMS: atom_id res chain seq x y z
N PHE A 1 28.87 24.57 -3.04
CA PHE A 1 27.43 24.79 -2.78
C PHE A 1 26.69 25.27 -4.03
N CYS A 2 27.05 26.39 -4.66
CA CYS A 2 26.36 26.92 -5.86
C CYS A 2 26.26 25.95 -7.05
N LYS A 3 27.34 25.27 -7.44
CA LYS A 3 27.31 24.31 -8.58
C LYS A 3 26.37 23.12 -8.36
N TYR A 4 26.28 22.62 -7.13
CA TYR A 4 25.35 21.53 -6.77
C TYR A 4 23.90 22.01 -6.79
N PHE A 5 23.64 23.20 -6.24
CA PHE A 5 22.31 23.80 -6.24
C PHE A 5 21.81 24.08 -7.67
N GLU A 6 22.64 24.67 -8.53
CA GLU A 6 22.33 24.91 -9.94
C GLU A 6 22.07 23.60 -10.70
N TYR A 7 22.90 22.58 -10.47
CA TYR A 7 22.69 21.25 -11.05
C TYR A 7 21.35 20.65 -10.62
N ARG A 8 21.00 20.75 -9.33
CA ARG A 8 19.73 20.25 -8.80
C ARG A 8 18.55 21.00 -9.39
N MET A 9 18.57 22.34 -9.42
CA MET A 9 17.49 23.16 -9.98
C MET A 9 17.18 22.82 -11.44
N ARG A 10 18.20 22.55 -12.26
CA ARG A 10 18.02 22.16 -13.67
C ARG A 10 17.44 20.75 -13.86
N ASN A 11 17.59 19.89 -12.85
CA ASN A 11 17.27 18.46 -12.90
C ASN A 11 16.24 18.02 -11.84
N LEU A 12 15.52 18.95 -11.21
CA LEU A 12 14.54 18.69 -10.14
C LEU A 12 13.49 17.64 -10.51
N ASN A 13 13.11 17.63 -11.79
CA ASN A 13 12.05 16.76 -12.31
C ASN A 13 12.59 15.47 -12.94
N SER A 14 13.89 15.23 -12.84
CA SER A 14 14.59 14.06 -13.36
C SER A 14 15.35 13.28 -12.30
N LEU A 15 15.49 13.84 -11.09
CA LEU A 15 16.17 13.24 -9.95
C LEU A 15 15.22 13.16 -8.77
N CYS A 16 15.39 12.12 -7.96
CA CYS A 16 14.72 12.01 -6.68
C CYS A 16 15.06 13.22 -5.81
N VAL A 17 14.04 13.84 -5.22
CA VAL A 17 14.23 14.96 -4.28
C VAL A 17 15.00 14.56 -3.02
N MET A 18 15.03 13.27 -2.68
CA MET A 18 15.63 12.73 -1.45
C MET A 18 17.05 12.19 -1.67
N CYS A 19 17.21 11.08 -2.40
CA CYS A 19 18.55 10.49 -2.62
C CYS A 19 19.27 11.02 -3.87
N GLY A 20 18.60 11.78 -4.72
CA GLY A 20 19.17 12.25 -5.98
C GLY A 20 19.45 11.19 -7.05
N LYS A 21 19.02 9.94 -6.85
CA LYS A 21 18.97 8.94 -7.94
C LYS A 21 18.10 9.45 -9.08
N ARG A 22 18.45 9.11 -10.32
CA ARG A 22 17.60 9.41 -11.48
C ARG A 22 16.25 8.74 -11.30
N THR A 23 15.19 9.53 -11.42
CA THR A 23 13.81 9.01 -11.44
C THR A 23 13.36 8.68 -12.86
N PHE A 24 14.19 8.93 -13.88
CA PHE A 24 13.91 8.73 -15.31
C PHE A 24 15.16 8.31 -16.09
N ASP A 25 15.05 7.28 -16.93
CA ASP A 25 16.15 6.82 -17.80
C ASP A 25 16.23 7.58 -19.13
N SER A 26 15.12 8.13 -19.64
CA SER A 26 15.13 8.90 -20.90
C SER A 26 15.39 10.39 -20.65
N SER A 27 16.33 10.98 -21.39
CA SER A 27 16.63 12.43 -21.40
C SER A 27 15.43 13.33 -21.71
N ASP A 28 14.40 12.79 -22.37
CA ASP A 28 13.38 13.58 -23.05
C ASP A 28 12.07 13.72 -22.27
N LYS A 29 11.93 13.10 -21.10
CA LYS A 29 10.72 13.16 -20.28
C LYS A 29 11.05 13.58 -18.85
N LYS A 30 10.80 14.85 -18.55
CA LYS A 30 10.83 15.40 -17.18
C LYS A 30 9.46 15.21 -16.55
N ALA A 31 9.40 14.85 -15.27
CA ALA A 31 8.16 14.96 -14.51
C ALA A 31 7.61 16.39 -14.55
N SER A 32 6.30 16.57 -14.42
CA SER A 32 5.70 17.90 -14.26
C SER A 32 5.96 18.49 -12.87
N LYS A 33 6.36 17.66 -11.90
CA LYS A 33 6.63 18.02 -10.51
C LYS A 33 7.87 17.27 -10.00
N PRO A 34 8.59 17.79 -8.99
CA PRO A 34 9.65 17.04 -8.34
C PRO A 34 9.14 15.70 -7.81
N THR A 35 9.86 14.61 -8.07
CA THR A 35 9.43 13.24 -7.73
C THR A 35 10.34 12.61 -6.68
N ILE A 36 9.78 11.67 -5.91
CA ILE A 36 10.55 10.76 -5.05
C ILE A 36 10.69 9.44 -5.81
N CYS A 37 11.85 8.79 -5.75
CA CYS A 37 12.04 7.50 -6.40
C CYS A 37 11.29 6.38 -5.66
N ASP A 38 11.37 5.17 -6.23
CA ASP A 38 10.77 3.95 -5.69
C ASP A 38 11.47 3.43 -4.43
N ASP A 39 12.59 4.04 -4.05
CA ASP A 39 13.33 3.70 -2.85
C ASP A 39 12.50 4.05 -1.60
N TYR A 40 12.23 3.04 -0.78
CA TYR A 40 11.41 3.17 0.42
C TYR A 40 11.95 4.22 1.39
N GLU A 41 13.27 4.24 1.59
CA GLU A 41 13.91 5.16 2.53
C GLU A 41 13.74 6.60 2.07
N CYS A 42 13.85 6.84 0.77
CA CYS A 42 13.56 8.14 0.17
C CYS A 42 12.13 8.57 0.42
N PHE A 43 11.17 7.68 0.20
CA PHE A 43 9.78 7.99 0.44
C PHE A 43 9.45 8.24 1.91
N SER A 44 9.93 7.38 2.80
CA SER A 44 9.79 7.55 4.25
C SER A 44 10.34 8.91 4.66
N ASN A 45 11.59 9.22 4.31
CA ASN A 45 12.21 10.49 4.66
C ASN A 45 11.48 11.73 4.09
N ALA A 46 10.86 11.60 2.92
CA ALA A 46 10.07 12.68 2.33
C ALA A 46 8.76 12.91 3.08
N MET A 47 8.10 11.82 3.51
CA MET A 47 6.92 11.88 4.34
C MET A 47 7.25 12.38 5.75
N ASP A 48 8.39 11.94 6.30
CA ASP A 48 8.91 12.34 7.60
C ASP A 48 9.32 13.82 7.66
N SER A 49 9.72 14.45 6.56
CA SER A 49 10.15 15.86 6.57
C SER A 49 9.03 16.86 6.33
N LYS A 50 7.95 16.48 5.63
CA LYS A 50 6.88 17.43 5.22
C LYS A 50 5.52 17.19 5.88
N PHE A 51 5.22 15.99 6.34
CA PHE A 51 3.87 15.62 6.80
C PHE A 51 3.79 15.24 8.28
N ARG A 52 4.77 15.65 9.10
CA ARG A 52 4.75 15.39 10.56
C ARG A 52 3.48 15.88 11.26
N ASN A 53 2.84 16.93 10.72
CA ASN A 53 1.69 17.58 11.33
C ASN A 53 0.48 17.74 10.43
N ASP A 54 0.62 17.55 9.12
CA ASP A 54 -0.48 17.75 8.18
C ASP A 54 -1.13 16.41 7.83
N PRO A 55 -2.47 16.32 7.86
CA PRO A 55 -3.17 15.16 7.35
C PRO A 55 -2.73 14.92 5.90
N LEU A 56 -2.59 13.65 5.53
CA LEU A 56 -2.38 13.30 4.12
C LEU A 56 -3.45 14.02 3.28
N PRO A 57 -3.11 14.57 2.10
CA PRO A 57 -4.11 15.18 1.24
C PRO A 57 -5.27 14.20 0.99
N PRO A 58 -6.54 14.63 1.06
CA PRO A 58 -7.70 13.74 0.85
C PRO A 58 -7.67 13.01 -0.51
N SER A 59 -6.96 13.56 -1.50
CA SER A 59 -6.73 12.90 -2.78
C SER A 59 -5.82 11.67 -2.71
N ILE A 60 -5.08 11.48 -1.61
CA ILE A 60 -4.06 10.44 -1.42
C ILE A 60 -4.62 9.23 -0.65
N PHE A 61 -5.74 9.36 0.07
CA PHE A 61 -6.31 8.23 0.79
C PHE A 61 -7.84 8.23 0.83
N SER A 62 -8.42 7.03 0.77
CA SER A 62 -9.78 6.77 1.22
C SER A 62 -9.71 5.91 2.48
N ILE A 63 -10.68 6.09 3.36
CA ILE A 63 -10.78 5.36 4.63
C ILE A 63 -10.89 3.85 4.36
N GLU A 64 -11.70 3.47 3.39
CA GLU A 64 -11.92 2.07 3.01
C GLU A 64 -10.63 1.41 2.50
N ILE A 65 -9.79 2.18 1.80
CA ILE A 65 -8.48 1.70 1.35
C ILE A 65 -7.51 1.60 2.53
N ALA A 66 -7.55 2.53 3.48
CA ALA A 66 -6.76 2.41 4.70
C ALA A 66 -7.11 1.14 5.49
N ASP A 67 -8.40 0.86 5.67
CA ASP A 67 -8.89 -0.36 6.32
C ASP A 67 -8.47 -1.61 5.54
N PHE A 68 -8.62 -1.60 4.22
CA PHE A 68 -8.18 -2.71 3.37
C PHE A 68 -6.68 -2.97 3.52
N LEU A 69 -5.84 -1.94 3.44
CA LEU A 69 -4.39 -2.08 3.62
C LEU A 69 -4.03 -2.56 5.02
N LEU A 70 -4.72 -2.08 6.06
CA LEU A 70 -4.56 -2.53 7.45
C LEU A 70 -4.85 -4.03 7.59
N LEU A 71 -5.91 -4.53 6.94
CA LEU A 71 -6.25 -5.96 6.91
C LEU A 71 -5.16 -6.81 6.23
N LEU A 72 -4.52 -6.30 5.18
CA LEU A 72 -3.44 -7.01 4.50
C LEU A 72 -2.17 -7.09 5.37
N VAL A 73 -1.82 -5.99 6.05
CA VAL A 73 -0.70 -6.01 7.02
C VAL A 73 -1.03 -6.97 8.16
N ASN A 74 -2.27 -6.94 8.66
CA ASN A 74 -2.71 -7.84 9.72
C ASN A 74 -2.63 -9.32 9.31
N ALA A 75 -2.93 -9.66 8.07
CA ALA A 75 -2.71 -11.02 7.57
C ALA A 75 -1.21 -11.37 7.50
N ALA A 76 -0.38 -10.44 7.05
CA ALA A 76 1.06 -10.64 6.94
C ALA A 76 1.74 -10.86 8.31
N ILE A 77 1.39 -10.10 9.36
CA ILE A 77 1.99 -10.25 10.71
C ILE A 77 1.59 -11.54 11.41
N HIS A 78 0.42 -12.11 11.08
CA HIS A 78 -0.08 -13.34 11.69
C HIS A 78 0.42 -14.59 10.97
N SER A 79 0.95 -14.45 9.75
CA SER A 79 1.58 -15.55 9.02
C SER A 79 2.82 -16.06 9.73
N THR A 80 3.09 -17.36 9.65
CA THR A 80 4.38 -17.95 10.04
C THR A 80 5.53 -17.49 9.15
N ARG A 81 5.23 -16.88 7.99
CA ARG A 81 6.18 -16.34 7.01
C ARG A 81 6.38 -14.83 7.14
N HIS A 82 5.89 -14.18 8.20
CA HIS A 82 5.97 -12.72 8.36
C HIS A 82 7.38 -12.16 8.20
N ALA A 83 8.42 -12.89 8.61
CA ALA A 83 9.82 -12.48 8.43
C ALA A 83 10.13 -12.17 6.96
N LEU A 84 9.54 -12.93 6.04
CA LEU A 84 9.77 -12.88 4.61
C LEU A 84 8.78 -11.95 3.86
N ILE A 85 7.49 -12.02 4.20
CA ILE A 85 6.41 -11.40 3.39
C ILE A 85 5.93 -10.06 3.95
N LEU A 86 6.29 -9.71 5.18
CA LEU A 86 6.02 -8.38 5.73
C LEU A 86 7.08 -7.41 5.23
N ASP A 87 7.10 -7.18 3.92
CA ASP A 87 8.09 -6.36 3.22
C ASP A 87 7.38 -5.40 2.24
N PRO A 88 7.58 -4.07 2.37
CA PRO A 88 8.41 -3.41 3.38
C PRO A 88 7.83 -3.54 4.79
N TYR A 89 8.73 -3.58 5.78
CA TYR A 89 8.42 -3.49 7.20
C TYR A 89 8.30 -2.02 7.63
N PRO A 90 7.36 -1.67 8.54
CA PRO A 90 7.23 -0.29 9.00
C PRO A 90 8.47 0.20 9.74
N LYS A 91 8.96 1.37 9.30
CA LYS A 91 9.94 2.16 10.06
C LYS A 91 9.18 3.28 10.77
N LEU A 92 9.05 3.19 12.09
CA LEU A 92 8.27 4.15 12.89
C LEU A 92 9.21 4.99 13.74
N ILE A 93 9.40 6.25 13.37
CA ILE A 93 10.21 7.23 14.09
C ILE A 93 9.33 7.92 15.14
N ASN A 94 9.87 8.14 16.34
CA ASN A 94 9.12 8.78 17.41
C ASN A 94 8.74 10.21 17.01
N PRO A 95 7.44 10.57 17.04
CA PRO A 95 7.01 11.92 16.68
C PRO A 95 7.51 12.99 17.65
N TYR A 96 7.85 12.62 18.89
CA TYR A 96 8.31 13.53 19.95
C TYR A 96 9.83 13.50 20.16
N ASN A 97 10.53 12.46 19.67
CA ASN A 97 12.00 12.35 19.75
C ASN A 97 12.58 11.62 18.53
N THR A 98 12.91 12.36 17.49
CA THR A 98 13.39 11.86 16.19
C THR A 98 14.67 11.02 16.24
N SER A 99 15.39 11.01 17.37
CA SER A 99 16.55 10.16 17.59
C SER A 99 16.17 8.73 18.02
N THR A 100 14.88 8.45 18.21
CA THR A 100 14.37 7.15 18.64
C THR A 100 13.40 6.59 17.60
N THR A 101 13.54 5.29 17.33
CA THR A 101 12.72 4.55 16.36
C THR A 101 12.13 3.36 17.09
N LEU A 102 10.81 3.17 17.04
CA LEU A 102 10.12 2.05 17.71
C LEU A 102 10.24 0.78 16.89
N LEU A 103 9.93 0.89 15.59
CA LEU A 103 10.05 -0.19 14.63
C LEU A 103 11.12 0.20 13.63
N ASP A 104 12.17 -0.61 13.55
CA ASP A 104 13.26 -0.42 12.61
C ASP A 104 13.77 -1.78 12.15
N GLN A 105 13.97 -1.93 10.85
CA GLN A 105 14.63 -3.12 10.28
C GLN A 105 16.04 -2.79 9.76
N ASP A 106 16.53 -1.57 9.94
CA ASP A 106 17.89 -1.22 9.55
C ASP A 106 18.91 -2.07 10.34
N GLY A 107 19.89 -2.62 9.62
CA GLY A 107 21.00 -3.37 10.21
C GLY A 107 20.68 -4.80 10.67
N ASN A 108 19.79 -5.52 9.97
CA ASN A 108 19.46 -6.94 10.23
C ASN A 108 18.82 -7.22 11.60
N LYS A 109 18.21 -6.21 12.23
CA LYS A 109 17.41 -6.44 13.45
C LYS A 109 16.17 -7.25 13.12
N GLU A 110 15.80 -8.17 14.02
CA GLU A 110 14.56 -8.92 13.90
C GLU A 110 13.36 -7.96 13.93
N LYS A 111 12.33 -8.26 13.13
CA LYS A 111 11.10 -7.49 13.09
C LYS A 111 10.39 -7.61 14.44
N ASN A 112 10.13 -6.50 15.12
CA ASN A 112 9.35 -6.50 16.35
C ASN A 112 7.86 -6.67 16.02
N ILE A 113 7.44 -7.92 15.83
CA ILE A 113 6.06 -8.27 15.44
C ILE A 113 5.07 -8.01 16.57
N GLU A 114 5.48 -8.23 17.82
CA GLU A 114 4.60 -8.06 18.98
C GLU A 114 4.17 -6.60 19.14
N GLU A 115 5.12 -5.67 19.00
CA GLU A 115 4.80 -4.25 19.07
C GLU A 115 3.92 -3.81 17.89
N LEU A 116 4.21 -4.32 16.68
CA LEU A 116 3.38 -4.03 15.51
C LEU A 116 1.94 -4.56 15.67
N LYS A 117 1.75 -5.73 16.30
CA LYS A 117 0.42 -6.27 16.62
C LYS A 117 -0.36 -5.36 17.56
N LYS A 118 0.28 -4.78 18.59
CA LYS A 118 -0.39 -3.83 19.50
C LYS A 118 -0.92 -2.60 18.76
N ILE A 119 -0.10 -2.04 17.86
CA ILE A 119 -0.49 -0.89 17.04
C ILE A 119 -1.70 -1.24 16.17
N ILE A 120 -1.62 -2.36 15.43
CA ILE A 120 -2.67 -2.79 14.49
C ILE A 120 -3.96 -3.13 15.22
N ASN A 121 -3.90 -3.84 16.35
CA ASN A 121 -5.08 -4.16 17.16
C ASN A 121 -5.74 -2.89 17.70
N GLY A 122 -4.97 -1.90 18.15
CA GLY A 122 -5.50 -0.60 18.58
C GLY A 122 -6.24 0.13 17.47
N MET A 123 -5.70 0.10 16.25
CA MET A 123 -6.33 0.73 15.08
C MET A 123 -7.55 -0.03 14.58
N MET A 124 -7.51 -1.36 14.52
CA MET A 124 -8.66 -2.19 14.10
C MET A 124 -9.85 -2.06 15.07
N ALA A 125 -9.58 -1.81 16.36
CA ALA A 125 -10.61 -1.58 17.37
C ALA A 125 -11.35 -0.23 17.22
N MET A 126 -10.95 0.65 16.30
CA MET A 126 -11.61 1.94 16.10
C MET A 126 -12.95 1.84 15.38
N GLY A 127 -13.27 0.71 14.74
CA GLY A 127 -14.40 0.64 13.80
C GLY A 127 -14.14 1.51 12.56
N SER A 128 -15.17 1.74 11.73
CA SER A 128 -15.01 2.52 10.49
C SER A 128 -14.63 3.97 10.80
N ILE A 129 -13.53 4.45 10.20
CA ILE A 129 -13.06 5.84 10.34
C ILE A 129 -14.13 6.84 9.86
N THR A 130 -15.07 6.42 9.00
CA THR A 130 -16.18 7.24 8.50
C THR A 130 -17.12 7.75 9.60
N GLN A 131 -17.24 7.03 10.72
CA GLN A 131 -18.11 7.44 11.84
C GLN A 131 -17.59 8.70 12.53
N TYR A 132 -16.31 9.01 12.37
CA TYR A 132 -15.65 10.04 13.15
C TYR A 132 -15.48 11.37 12.42
N GLU A 133 -15.62 11.39 11.10
CA GLU A 133 -15.66 12.64 10.32
C GLU A 133 -16.81 13.55 10.78
N ALA A 134 -17.93 12.95 11.22
CA ALA A 134 -19.07 13.64 11.80
C ALA A 134 -18.77 14.33 13.15
N ALA A 135 -17.78 13.86 13.91
CA ALA A 135 -17.47 14.36 15.26
C ALA A 135 -16.51 15.57 15.29
N LYS A 136 -16.00 16.04 14.13
CA LYS A 136 -14.98 17.10 14.01
C LYS A 136 -13.71 16.87 14.82
N ILE A 137 -13.41 15.63 15.21
CA ILE A 137 -12.15 15.27 15.87
C ILE A 137 -11.12 15.00 14.77
N SER A 138 -9.89 15.47 14.95
CA SER A 138 -8.83 15.19 13.95
C SER A 138 -8.54 13.69 13.89
N LEU A 139 -8.38 13.14 12.68
CA LEU A 139 -8.02 11.72 12.45
C LEU A 139 -6.81 11.29 13.29
N ARG A 140 -5.82 12.18 13.39
CA ARG A 140 -4.63 12.00 14.22
C ARG A 140 -4.98 11.74 15.68
N SER A 141 -5.74 12.65 16.30
CA SER A 141 -6.11 12.54 17.71
C SER A 141 -6.81 11.22 18.01
N MET A 142 -7.65 10.74 17.09
CA MET A 142 -8.39 9.49 17.28
C MET A 142 -7.52 8.26 17.22
N ILE A 143 -6.62 8.22 16.23
CA ILE A 143 -5.66 7.12 16.12
C ILE A 143 -4.71 7.13 17.32
N GLU A 144 -4.23 8.31 17.75
CA GLU A 144 -3.33 8.46 18.89
C GLU A 144 -3.99 8.11 20.23
N LEU A 145 -5.31 8.31 20.38
CA LEU A 145 -6.08 7.84 21.54
C LEU A 145 -6.04 6.32 21.69
N LYS A 146 -5.90 5.56 20.59
CA LYS A 146 -5.78 4.10 20.65
C LYS A 146 -4.33 3.64 20.79
N HIS A 147 -3.40 4.30 20.12
CA HIS A 147 -1.99 3.98 20.22
C HIS A 147 -1.12 5.21 19.91
N PRO A 148 -0.14 5.58 20.76
CA PRO A 148 0.72 6.76 20.54
C PRO A 148 1.45 6.77 19.19
N TRP A 149 1.70 5.58 18.62
CA TRP A 149 2.37 5.37 17.34
C TRP A 149 1.43 5.10 16.17
N GLY A 150 0.12 5.02 16.40
CA GLY A 150 -0.85 4.64 15.39
C GLY A 150 -0.85 5.62 14.22
N PHE A 151 -0.72 6.92 14.47
CA PHE A 151 -0.74 7.91 13.38
C PHE A 151 0.54 7.85 12.53
N SER A 152 1.68 7.60 13.16
CA SER A 152 2.94 7.35 12.44
C SER A 152 2.83 6.09 11.57
N PHE A 153 2.22 5.03 12.10
CA PHE A 153 1.94 3.82 11.34
C PHE A 153 0.94 4.05 10.20
N PHE A 154 -0.13 4.83 10.43
CA PHE A 154 -1.11 5.19 9.41
C PHE A 154 -0.45 5.96 8.25
N HIS A 155 0.40 6.94 8.56
CA HIS A 155 1.18 7.66 7.56
C HIS A 155 2.07 6.74 6.75
N TRP A 156 2.77 5.81 7.41
CA TRP A 156 3.55 4.79 6.73
C TRP A 156 2.67 3.89 5.84
N LEU A 157 1.54 3.41 6.36
CA LEU A 157 0.63 2.50 5.68
C LEU A 157 0.12 3.11 4.37
N MET A 158 -0.40 4.34 4.46
CA MET A 158 -0.93 5.06 3.33
C MET A 158 0.17 5.56 2.39
N GLY A 159 1.28 6.06 2.94
CA GLY A 159 2.34 6.59 2.12
C GLY A 159 3.04 5.51 1.28
N THR A 160 3.27 4.33 1.85
CA THR A 160 3.90 3.23 1.09
C THR A 160 2.99 2.61 0.04
N ASN A 161 1.68 2.93 0.06
CA ASN A 161 0.79 2.56 -1.02
C ASN A 161 1.02 3.47 -2.24
N ARG A 162 1.52 2.90 -3.34
CA ARG A 162 1.78 3.61 -4.61
C ARG A 162 0.69 3.41 -5.66
N TYR A 163 -0.40 2.76 -5.26
CA TYR A 163 -1.53 2.47 -6.12
C TYR A 163 -2.72 3.33 -5.72
N HIS A 164 -3.30 4.00 -6.70
CA HIS A 164 -4.63 4.57 -6.57
C HIS A 164 -5.66 3.47 -6.81
N PHE A 165 -6.56 3.28 -5.84
CA PHE A 165 -7.65 2.32 -5.92
C PHE A 165 -8.95 3.05 -6.26
N SER A 166 -9.67 2.56 -7.24
CA SER A 166 -11.01 3.04 -7.58
C SER A 166 -11.97 1.85 -7.59
N LEU A 167 -13.05 1.93 -6.80
CA LEU A 167 -14.07 0.89 -6.81
C LEU A 167 -14.68 0.79 -8.21
N ILE A 168 -14.78 -0.43 -8.74
CA ILE A 168 -15.36 -0.70 -10.06
C ILE A 168 -16.88 -0.56 -9.96
N PRO A 169 -17.51 0.31 -10.78
CA PRO A 169 -18.97 0.42 -10.83
C PRO A 169 -19.61 -0.92 -11.21
N GLU A 170 -20.79 -1.20 -10.68
CA GLU A 170 -21.44 -2.51 -10.77
C GLU A 170 -21.55 -3.07 -12.19
N ASN A 171 -21.85 -2.20 -13.16
CA ASN A 171 -21.98 -2.56 -14.57
C ASN A 171 -20.65 -2.96 -15.26
N TYR A 172 -19.49 -2.64 -14.65
CA TYR A 172 -18.16 -3.01 -15.14
C TYR A 172 -17.51 -4.13 -14.31
N ARG A 173 -18.18 -4.64 -13.28
CA ARG A 173 -17.66 -5.71 -12.43
C ARG A 173 -17.58 -7.03 -13.20
N ILE A 174 -16.58 -7.84 -12.87
CA ILE A 174 -16.47 -9.21 -13.37
C ILE A 174 -17.54 -10.02 -12.65
N LYS A 175 -18.59 -10.42 -13.40
CA LYS A 175 -19.79 -11.07 -12.85
C LYS A 175 -19.54 -12.39 -12.13
N ASN A 176 -18.49 -13.12 -12.51
CA ASN A 176 -18.18 -14.45 -11.97
C ASN A 176 -17.22 -14.41 -10.76
N VAL A 177 -17.12 -13.26 -10.10
CA VAL A 177 -16.33 -13.06 -8.88
C VAL A 177 -17.30 -12.70 -7.77
N ASP A 178 -17.45 -13.58 -6.79
CA ASP A 178 -18.39 -13.42 -5.66
C ASP A 178 -17.86 -12.40 -4.64
N THR A 179 -17.89 -11.12 -5.01
CA THR A 179 -17.57 -9.99 -4.13
C THR A 179 -18.14 -8.68 -4.66
N LYS A 180 -18.64 -7.84 -3.75
CA LYS A 180 -19.02 -6.45 -4.03
C LYS A 180 -17.82 -5.50 -4.11
N TYR A 181 -16.64 -5.93 -3.66
CA TYR A 181 -15.42 -5.13 -3.59
C TYR A 181 -14.46 -5.51 -4.72
N GLN A 182 -14.66 -4.91 -5.90
CA GLN A 182 -13.73 -5.04 -7.02
C GLN A 182 -13.10 -3.68 -7.28
N TYR A 183 -11.77 -3.60 -7.30
CA TYR A 183 -11.04 -2.34 -7.47
C TYR A 183 -10.24 -2.34 -8.76
N PHE A 184 -10.26 -1.20 -9.46
CA PHE A 184 -9.28 -0.86 -10.47
C PHE A 184 -8.09 -0.21 -9.77
N ILE A 185 -6.89 -0.75 -10.00
CA ILE A 185 -5.65 -0.18 -9.45
C ILE A 185 -4.86 0.54 -10.54
N LYS A 186 -4.40 1.74 -10.24
CA LYS A 186 -3.52 2.53 -11.10
C LYS A 186 -2.23 2.82 -10.36
N HIS A 187 -1.11 2.39 -10.94
CA HIS A 187 0.21 2.69 -10.42
C HIS A 187 0.57 4.16 -10.70
N GLU A 188 1.10 4.88 -9.71
CA GLU A 188 1.44 6.31 -9.85
C GLU A 188 2.77 6.58 -10.56
N ASP A 189 3.69 5.62 -10.56
CA ASP A 189 4.96 5.72 -11.30
C ASP A 189 4.77 5.82 -12.83
N ILE A 190 5.10 7.01 -13.32
CA ILE A 190 5.10 7.38 -14.73
C ILE A 190 6.13 6.60 -15.55
N VAL A 191 7.28 6.19 -14.99
CA VAL A 191 8.32 5.44 -15.70
C VAL A 191 7.83 4.04 -16.01
N LYS A 192 7.35 3.30 -15.00
CA LYS A 192 6.71 1.99 -15.21
C LYS A 192 5.58 2.08 -16.23
N HIS A 193 4.76 3.14 -16.18
CA HIS A 193 3.68 3.35 -17.16
C HIS A 193 4.19 3.58 -18.59
N VAL A 194 5.22 4.39 -18.78
CA VAL A 194 5.83 4.63 -20.10
C VAL A 194 6.47 3.37 -20.65
N ASN A 195 7.22 2.64 -19.82
CA ASN A 195 7.86 1.38 -20.21
C ASN A 195 6.82 0.32 -20.57
N PHE A 196 5.76 0.19 -19.77
CA PHE A 196 4.64 -0.70 -20.07
C PHE A 196 3.97 -0.34 -21.41
N LYS A 197 3.71 0.94 -21.68
CA LYS A 197 3.12 1.38 -22.96
C LYS A 197 4.00 1.03 -24.16
N LYS A 198 5.31 1.22 -24.04
CA LYS A 198 6.28 0.86 -25.09
C LYS A 198 6.24 -0.65 -25.36
N LEU A 199 6.42 -1.47 -24.32
CA LEU A 199 6.40 -2.92 -24.45
C LEU A 199 5.06 -3.46 -24.95
N ARG A 200 3.95 -2.87 -24.50
CA ARG A 200 2.60 -3.23 -24.97
C ARG A 200 2.41 -2.94 -26.46
N ALA A 201 2.96 -1.84 -26.97
CA ALA A 201 2.90 -1.53 -28.39
C ALA A 201 3.73 -2.53 -29.23
N GLU A 202 4.86 -2.99 -28.70
CA GLU A 202 5.77 -3.93 -29.37
C GLU A 202 5.32 -5.40 -29.27
N LYS A 203 4.71 -5.80 -28.15
CA LYS A 203 4.45 -7.21 -27.81
C LYS A 203 2.98 -7.54 -27.57
N GLY A 204 2.11 -6.53 -27.51
CA GLY A 204 0.73 -6.70 -27.05
C GLY A 204 0.63 -6.87 -25.53
N SER A 205 -0.58 -7.16 -25.06
CA SER A 205 -0.87 -7.44 -23.65
C SER A 205 -2.11 -8.32 -23.54
N ILE A 206 -2.13 -9.20 -22.55
CA ILE A 206 -3.32 -10.00 -22.20
C ILE A 206 -3.77 -9.69 -20.77
N PHE A 207 -5.03 -9.98 -20.49
CA PHE A 207 -5.54 -10.03 -19.12
C PHE A 207 -5.50 -11.46 -18.61
N ALA A 208 -5.05 -11.64 -17.37
CA ALA A 208 -5.02 -12.93 -16.70
C ALA A 208 -5.18 -12.73 -15.18
N PHE A 209 -5.64 -13.76 -14.49
CA PHE A 209 -5.82 -13.78 -13.05
C PHE A 209 -4.60 -14.40 -12.37
N HIS A 210 -4.21 -13.82 -11.24
CA HIS A 210 -3.25 -14.38 -10.31
C HIS A 210 -3.92 -14.49 -8.93
N GLY A 211 -3.91 -15.68 -8.33
CA GLY A 211 -4.35 -15.87 -6.96
C GLY A 211 -3.16 -16.10 -6.04
N SER A 212 -3.24 -15.54 -4.84
CA SER A 212 -2.22 -15.65 -3.81
C SER A 212 -2.86 -15.60 -2.43
N PRO A 213 -2.31 -16.31 -1.42
CA PRO A 213 -2.72 -16.19 -0.02
C PRO A 213 -2.80 -14.73 0.45
N GLN A 214 -3.79 -14.43 1.31
CA GLN A 214 -4.07 -13.07 1.80
C GLN A 214 -2.82 -12.40 2.38
N GLU A 215 -2.02 -13.14 3.15
CA GLU A 215 -0.83 -12.64 3.83
C GLU A 215 0.28 -12.12 2.90
N ASN A 216 0.27 -12.50 1.61
CA ASN A 216 1.26 -12.03 0.65
C ASN A 216 0.88 -10.69 0.02
N TRP A 217 -0.40 -10.29 0.05
CA TRP A 217 -0.87 -9.12 -0.70
C TRP A 217 -0.32 -7.80 -0.17
N HIS A 218 0.09 -7.76 1.10
CA HIS A 218 0.90 -6.66 1.65
C HIS A 218 2.13 -6.39 0.77
N SER A 219 2.94 -7.42 0.53
CA SER A 219 4.17 -7.28 -0.27
C SER A 219 3.87 -7.11 -1.75
N ILE A 220 2.89 -7.85 -2.30
CA ILE A 220 2.52 -7.74 -3.73
C ILE A 220 2.10 -6.32 -4.09
N LEU A 221 1.32 -5.64 -3.22
CA LEU A 221 0.88 -4.27 -3.48
C LEU A 221 1.97 -3.20 -3.29
N ARG A 222 3.12 -3.53 -2.68
CA ARG A 222 4.25 -2.58 -2.56
C ARG A 222 5.37 -2.86 -3.56
N SER A 223 5.60 -4.13 -3.87
CA SER A 223 6.77 -4.59 -4.63
C SER A 223 6.40 -5.27 -5.95
N GLY A 224 5.11 -5.46 -6.24
CA GLY A 224 4.61 -6.18 -7.41
C GLY A 224 4.73 -7.71 -7.27
N LEU A 225 4.30 -8.42 -8.31
CA LEU A 225 4.48 -9.87 -8.40
C LEU A 225 5.96 -10.20 -8.63
N GLN A 226 6.50 -11.08 -7.80
CA GLN A 226 7.90 -11.50 -7.85
C GLN A 226 8.00 -12.97 -8.25
N ILE A 227 9.10 -13.33 -8.90
CA ILE A 227 9.43 -14.74 -9.17
C ILE A 227 9.82 -15.39 -7.85
N GLY A 228 8.96 -16.26 -7.33
CA GLY A 228 9.16 -16.94 -6.06
C GLY A 228 10.45 -17.77 -6.05
N LYS A 229 11.29 -17.56 -5.04
CA LYS A 229 12.48 -18.37 -4.73
C LYS A 229 12.48 -18.72 -3.23
N GLY A 230 12.98 -19.91 -2.87
CA GLY A 230 13.03 -20.36 -1.47
C GLY A 230 11.67 -20.26 -0.79
N GLY A 231 11.61 -19.65 0.40
CA GLY A 231 10.37 -19.49 1.19
C GLY A 231 9.28 -18.59 0.57
N TYR A 232 9.55 -17.90 -0.55
CA TYR A 232 8.53 -17.20 -1.33
C TYR A 232 7.72 -18.15 -2.21
N LEU A 233 8.27 -19.33 -2.53
CA LEU A 233 7.61 -20.33 -3.35
C LEU A 233 6.75 -21.24 -2.47
N ILE A 234 5.44 -20.98 -2.43
CA ILE A 234 4.48 -21.71 -1.60
C ILE A 234 3.98 -22.99 -2.28
N ASN A 235 3.93 -22.98 -3.61
CA ASN A 235 3.54 -24.12 -4.44
C ASN A 235 4.72 -24.49 -5.35
N GLY A 236 4.80 -25.76 -5.77
CA GLY A 236 5.87 -26.20 -6.68
C GLY A 236 5.90 -25.41 -8.00
N ALA A 237 7.08 -25.33 -8.61
CA ALA A 237 7.31 -24.64 -9.88
C ALA A 237 7.23 -25.63 -11.07
N ALA A 238 6.01 -26.11 -11.39
CA ALA A 238 5.79 -27.17 -12.37
C ALA A 238 6.35 -26.87 -13.78
N TYR A 239 6.38 -25.60 -14.17
CA TYR A 239 6.91 -25.12 -15.45
C TYR A 239 8.19 -24.27 -15.26
N GLY A 240 8.89 -24.45 -14.15
CA GLY A 240 10.09 -23.67 -13.81
C GLY A 240 9.80 -22.31 -13.19
N ALA A 241 10.85 -21.51 -13.02
CA ALA A 241 10.78 -20.22 -12.34
C ALA A 241 10.02 -19.18 -13.19
N GLY A 242 8.93 -18.63 -12.63
CA GLY A 242 8.13 -17.62 -13.31
C GLY A 242 6.98 -17.09 -12.47
N ILE A 243 6.26 -16.12 -13.02
CA ILE A 243 4.98 -15.64 -12.48
C ILE A 243 3.87 -16.42 -13.17
N TYR A 244 3.07 -17.13 -12.37
CA TYR A 244 2.01 -18.00 -12.87
C TYR A 244 0.70 -17.22 -12.90
N VAL A 245 0.04 -17.22 -14.05
CA VAL A 245 -1.26 -16.56 -14.27
C VAL A 245 -2.16 -17.49 -15.07
N SER A 246 -3.48 -17.29 -14.98
CA SER A 246 -4.47 -18.10 -15.69
C SER A 246 -5.59 -17.22 -16.25
N PRO A 247 -6.15 -17.52 -17.45
CA PRO A 247 -7.37 -16.87 -17.90
C PRO A 247 -8.61 -17.27 -17.09
N SER A 248 -8.52 -18.36 -16.30
CA SER A 248 -9.60 -18.84 -15.45
C SER A 248 -9.52 -18.24 -14.05
N PHE A 249 -10.52 -17.44 -13.70
CA PHE A 249 -10.68 -16.93 -12.34
C PHE A 249 -10.77 -18.08 -11.33
N ALA A 250 -11.60 -19.10 -11.61
CA ALA A 250 -11.80 -20.24 -10.71
C ALA A 250 -10.51 -21.03 -10.43
N PHE A 251 -9.63 -21.16 -11.44
CA PHE A 251 -8.33 -21.79 -11.25
C PHE A 251 -7.45 -20.92 -10.36
N SER A 252 -7.31 -19.63 -10.65
CA SER A 252 -6.49 -18.72 -9.86
C SER A 252 -7.02 -18.55 -8.43
N SER A 253 -8.33 -18.50 -8.22
CA SER A 253 -8.93 -18.35 -6.89
C SER A 253 -8.61 -19.52 -5.96
N SER A 254 -8.34 -20.71 -6.49
CA SER A 254 -7.88 -21.86 -5.67
C SER A 254 -6.53 -21.60 -4.96
N TYR A 255 -5.74 -20.65 -5.48
CA TYR A 255 -4.46 -20.23 -4.88
C TYR A 255 -4.61 -19.12 -3.85
N THR A 256 -5.80 -18.52 -3.66
CA THR A 256 -6.01 -17.40 -2.72
C THR A 256 -6.02 -17.82 -1.24
N ARG A 257 -6.13 -19.13 -0.93
CA ARG A 257 -6.09 -19.75 0.41
C ARG A 257 -6.43 -18.80 1.59
N SER A 258 -7.67 -18.82 2.06
CA SER A 258 -8.10 -18.01 3.21
C SER A 258 -7.69 -18.70 4.52
N HIS A 259 -6.53 -18.37 5.09
CA HIS A 259 -6.06 -18.97 6.35
C HIS A 259 -6.25 -18.10 7.60
N TYR A 260 -6.75 -16.87 7.47
CA TYR A 260 -7.05 -16.01 8.62
C TYR A 260 -8.36 -15.25 8.42
N LEU A 261 -9.48 -15.88 8.79
CA LEU A 261 -10.71 -15.15 9.06
C LEU A 261 -10.58 -14.50 10.44
N TYR A 262 -10.17 -13.24 10.48
CA TYR A 262 -10.50 -12.39 11.62
C TYR A 262 -12.03 -12.25 11.61
N ASN A 263 -12.70 -12.80 12.63
CA ASN A 263 -14.15 -12.69 12.81
C ASN A 263 -14.52 -11.24 13.14
N HIS A 264 -14.65 -10.40 12.11
CA HIS A 264 -15.13 -9.03 12.21
C HIS A 264 -16.68 -8.94 12.18
N ARG A 265 -17.38 -10.04 12.49
CA ARG A 265 -18.84 -10.18 12.29
C ARG A 265 -19.70 -9.29 13.18
N ASP A 266 -19.15 -8.65 14.20
CA ASP A 266 -19.97 -7.93 15.20
C ASP A 266 -19.87 -6.39 15.16
N SER A 267 -19.25 -5.78 14.14
CA SER A 267 -19.13 -4.30 14.04
C SER A 267 -19.63 -3.67 12.75
N TYR A 268 -20.22 -4.46 11.85
CA TYR A 268 -21.04 -3.96 10.75
C TYR A 268 -22.43 -4.57 10.85
N SER A 269 -23.17 -4.23 11.91
CA SER A 269 -24.60 -4.43 11.96
C SER A 269 -25.26 -3.55 10.90
N ASN A 270 -25.91 -4.19 9.94
CA ASN A 270 -26.90 -3.69 8.99
C ASN A 270 -26.47 -2.77 7.82
N PRO A 271 -26.55 -3.27 6.57
CA PRO A 271 -26.48 -2.47 5.33
C PRO A 271 -27.70 -1.55 5.10
N SER A 272 -28.67 -1.49 6.02
CA SER A 272 -29.91 -0.70 5.87
C SER A 272 -29.73 0.80 6.07
N ASP A 273 -28.59 1.25 6.60
CA ASP A 273 -28.39 2.65 6.98
C ASP A 273 -27.77 3.52 5.87
N PHE A 274 -27.57 2.96 4.67
CA PHE A 274 -27.09 3.70 3.50
C PHE A 274 -28.19 4.30 2.62
N ASN A 275 -29.46 4.19 3.02
CA ASN A 275 -30.59 4.84 2.35
C ASN A 275 -31.19 5.93 3.24
N SER A 276 -30.62 7.13 3.20
CA SER A 276 -31.38 8.37 3.38
C SER A 276 -30.71 9.54 2.65
N GLU A 277 -31.36 9.91 1.54
CA GLU A 277 -31.51 11.27 1.02
C GLU A 277 -30.26 12.16 0.89
N VAL A 278 -29.70 12.17 -0.33
CA VAL A 278 -29.26 13.44 -0.93
C VAL A 278 -30.10 13.65 -2.18
N SER A 279 -31.26 14.25 -1.96
CA SER A 279 -32.07 14.92 -2.98
C SER A 279 -31.24 16.07 -3.55
N LEU A 280 -30.86 15.96 -4.82
CA LEU A 280 -30.25 17.05 -5.58
C LEU A 280 -31.36 18.03 -5.99
N ARG A 281 -31.31 19.24 -5.41
CA ARG A 281 -31.69 20.47 -6.12
C ARG A 281 -30.40 21.14 -6.60
#